data_AF-A0A660RWG2-F1
#
_entry.id   AF-A0A660RWG2-F1
#
_cell.length_a   1.000
_cell.length_b   1.000
_cell.length_c   1.000
_cell.angle_alpha   90.00
_cell.angle_beta   90.00
_cell.angle_gamma   90.00
#
_symmetry.space_group_name_H-M   'P 1'
#
loop_
_entity.id
_entity.type
_entity.pdbx_description
1 polymer ?
#
loop_
_entity_poly.entity_id
_entity_poly.type
_entity_poly.pdbx_seq_one_letter_code
_entity_poly.pdbx_strand_id
1 'polypeptide(L)'
;KVPDIRLDITSEVMDIDRLLALMAGLPAASEAGEKREVAKVSGQSPGAALPQGLMASGEVRIGRTLYKGLEVKDFLLQYNLEKGVLTIKDLSAGVAGGQVSGRMKVDLNKPGLIYGGELDLKSVKFQGLLPVLANIPGDMVSGMMESHFTFSGAGIEWPVLRDALSVEGTYALRDGGFRDTPVTTAIAELLGLEELKRLSFKSLDGTLHVIKGRAAIRSRMSGKDVSARLDGTIGLDGSLDMPMTLLLSQKLSEKLRKRVSIAKYLTSEEGQTELRLKLAGSLMRPYPALDTAGVSEQVKETIRKKAVEKLDEVLTGKRKKAGEEGADTGKDAGKELIRGILGR
;
A
#
# COMPACT_ATOMS: atom_id res chain seq x y z
N LYS A 1 32.43 -15.75 -36.34
CA LYS A 1 32.69 -14.77 -35.27
C LYS A 1 31.35 -14.27 -34.78
N VAL A 2 31.07 -14.41 -33.50
CA VAL A 2 29.89 -13.79 -32.90
C VAL A 2 30.12 -12.27 -32.90
N PRO A 3 29.17 -11.44 -33.35
CA PRO A 3 29.32 -10.00 -33.28
C PRO A 3 29.30 -9.54 -31.82
N ASP A 4 30.35 -8.82 -31.43
CA ASP A 4 30.44 -8.06 -30.19
C ASP A 4 30.09 -6.60 -30.52
N ILE A 5 28.93 -6.16 -30.04
CA ILE A 5 28.35 -4.86 -30.40
C ILE A 5 28.45 -3.92 -29.21
N ARG A 6 29.14 -2.80 -29.37
CA ARG A 6 29.01 -1.68 -28.46
C ARG A 6 27.97 -0.69 -28.98
N LEU A 7 26.93 -0.41 -28.20
CA LEU A 7 25.88 0.54 -28.56
C LEU A 7 25.68 1.54 -27.41
N ASP A 8 26.24 2.72 -27.58
CA ASP A 8 26.05 3.84 -26.66
C ASP A 8 24.96 4.77 -27.21
N ILE A 9 24.01 5.16 -26.36
CA ILE A 9 22.91 6.05 -26.72
C ILE A 9 23.04 7.31 -25.87
N THR A 10 23.24 8.46 -26.51
CA THR A 10 23.26 9.76 -25.83
C THR A 10 22.20 10.67 -26.41
N SER A 11 21.39 11.30 -25.56
CA SER A 11 20.46 12.36 -25.97
C SER A 11 20.33 13.44 -24.90
N GLU A 12 20.12 14.68 -25.30
CA GLU A 12 19.72 15.73 -24.35
C GLU A 12 18.28 15.55 -23.89
N VAL A 13 17.39 15.17 -24.82
CA VAL A 13 15.96 15.03 -24.58
C VAL A 13 15.41 13.75 -25.22
N MET A 14 14.57 13.02 -24.49
CA MET A 14 13.82 11.88 -25.02
C MET A 14 12.35 11.96 -24.62
N ASP A 15 11.46 12.04 -25.59
CA ASP A 15 10.02 12.00 -25.37
C ASP A 15 9.50 10.60 -25.67
N ILE A 16 9.29 9.81 -24.62
CA ILE A 16 8.83 8.42 -24.73
C ILE A 16 7.38 8.38 -25.23
N ASP A 17 6.56 9.34 -24.84
CA ASP A 17 5.15 9.41 -25.27
C ASP A 17 5.08 9.59 -26.79
N ARG A 18 5.91 10.48 -27.33
CA ARG A 18 6.03 10.67 -28.78
C ARG A 18 6.58 9.43 -29.49
N LEU A 19 7.59 8.77 -28.94
CA LEU A 19 8.14 7.54 -29.53
C LEU A 19 7.10 6.42 -29.57
N LEU A 20 6.34 6.23 -28.50
CA LEU A 20 5.25 5.24 -28.44
C LEU A 20 4.14 5.58 -29.43
N ALA A 21 3.75 6.86 -29.54
CA ALA A 21 2.76 7.30 -30.52
C ALA A 21 3.21 7.06 -31.97
N LEU A 22 4.48 7.31 -32.28
CA LEU A 22 5.06 7.02 -33.59
C LEU A 22 5.04 5.52 -33.89
N MET A 23 5.41 4.66 -32.94
CA MET A 23 5.37 3.21 -33.12
C MET A 23 3.95 2.68 -33.31
N ALA A 24 2.97 3.22 -32.58
CA ALA A 24 1.56 2.85 -32.74
C ALA A 24 0.97 3.28 -34.10
N GLY A 25 1.56 4.31 -34.73
CA GLY A 25 1.16 4.80 -36.06
C GLY A 25 1.89 4.17 -37.24
N LEU A 26 2.88 3.30 -37.01
CA LEU A 26 3.56 2.58 -38.09
C LEU A 26 2.62 1.51 -38.68
N PRO A 27 2.38 1.49 -40.00
CA PRO A 27 1.66 0.38 -40.61
C PRO A 27 2.47 -0.91 -40.38
N ALA A 28 1.78 -1.99 -39.97
CA ALA A 28 2.37 -3.32 -39.99
C ALA A 28 2.94 -3.55 -41.40
N ALA A 29 4.21 -3.94 -41.50
CA ALA A 29 4.88 -4.15 -42.77
C ALA A 29 3.98 -4.98 -43.69
N SER A 30 3.50 -4.35 -44.77
CA SER A 30 2.56 -4.99 -45.68
C SER A 30 3.26 -6.09 -46.45
N GLU A 31 2.90 -7.34 -46.20
CA GLU A 31 3.01 -8.36 -47.23
C GLU A 31 1.86 -8.14 -48.22
N ALA A 32 2.21 -7.85 -49.45
CA ALA A 32 1.28 -7.83 -50.57
C ALA A 32 0.82 -9.26 -50.87
N GLY A 33 -0.50 -9.48 -50.93
CA GLY A 33 -1.07 -10.66 -51.61
C GLY A 33 -2.27 -11.33 -50.94
N GLU A 34 -3.45 -11.02 -51.47
CA GLU A 34 -4.69 -11.82 -51.49
C GLU A 34 -5.49 -12.13 -50.20
N LYS A 35 -6.81 -11.95 -50.36
CA LYS A 35 -7.90 -12.16 -49.40
C LYS A 35 -7.86 -13.54 -48.71
N ARG A 36 -7.88 -13.55 -47.37
CA ARG A 36 -8.54 -14.58 -46.54
C ARG A 36 -8.85 -14.03 -45.14
N GLU A 37 -9.80 -14.70 -44.51
CA GLU A 37 -10.61 -14.33 -43.34
C GLU A 37 -9.91 -13.61 -42.17
N VAL A 38 -10.73 -12.82 -41.46
CA VAL A 38 -10.39 -12.11 -40.22
C VAL A 38 -10.01 -13.12 -39.13
N ALA A 39 -8.73 -13.48 -39.07
CA ALA A 39 -8.13 -14.12 -37.92
C ALA A 39 -7.81 -13.05 -36.85
N LYS A 40 -8.32 -13.30 -35.64
CA LYS A 40 -7.96 -12.63 -34.39
C LYS A 40 -6.48 -12.22 -34.38
N VAL A 41 -6.22 -10.93 -34.17
CA VAL A 41 -4.90 -10.40 -33.79
C VAL A 41 -4.57 -10.95 -32.41
N SER A 42 -4.05 -12.18 -32.37
CA SER A 42 -3.30 -12.69 -31.22
C SER A 42 -1.97 -11.95 -31.20
N GLY A 43 -1.68 -11.28 -30.09
CA GLY A 43 -0.45 -10.54 -29.89
C GLY A 43 0.77 -11.36 -30.30
N GLN A 44 1.47 -10.90 -31.34
CA GLN A 44 2.88 -11.22 -31.46
C GLN A 44 3.55 -10.52 -30.28
N SER A 45 3.98 -11.31 -29.29
CA SER A 45 4.98 -10.87 -28.32
C SER A 45 6.12 -10.16 -29.08
N PRO A 46 6.77 -9.14 -28.49
CA PRO A 46 8.06 -8.68 -28.97
C PRO A 46 9.08 -9.82 -28.80
N GLY A 47 9.07 -10.75 -29.76
CA GLY A 47 9.78 -12.01 -29.76
C GLY A 47 10.48 -12.21 -31.09
N ALA A 48 11.08 -11.15 -31.64
CA ALA A 48 12.21 -11.36 -32.53
C ALA A 48 13.28 -12.06 -31.68
N ALA A 49 13.37 -13.39 -31.80
CA ALA A 49 14.37 -14.17 -31.09
C ALA A 49 15.74 -13.55 -31.39
N LEU A 50 16.43 -13.08 -30.35
CA LEU A 50 17.75 -12.49 -30.52
C LEU A 50 18.67 -13.50 -31.22
N PRO A 51 19.54 -13.05 -32.14
CA PRO A 51 20.51 -13.93 -32.77
C PRO A 51 21.29 -14.73 -31.71
N GLN A 52 21.40 -16.04 -31.91
CA GLN A 52 22.10 -16.90 -30.96
C GLN A 52 23.53 -16.42 -30.76
N GLY A 53 23.92 -16.28 -29.49
CA GLY A 53 25.26 -15.86 -29.11
C GLY A 53 25.50 -14.35 -29.12
N LEU A 54 24.55 -13.51 -29.56
CA LEU A 54 24.73 -12.05 -29.58
C LEU A 54 25.33 -11.52 -28.28
N MET A 55 26.44 -10.78 -28.41
CA MET A 55 27.06 -10.04 -27.33
C MET A 55 26.86 -8.55 -27.59
N ALA A 56 26.32 -7.83 -26.63
CA ALA A 56 26.18 -6.39 -26.74
C ALA A 56 26.45 -5.71 -25.40
N SER A 57 27.12 -4.57 -25.42
CA SER A 57 27.31 -3.75 -24.22
C SER A 57 27.14 -2.29 -24.56
N GLY A 58 26.88 -1.47 -23.55
CA GLY A 58 26.80 -0.04 -23.78
C GLY A 58 26.22 0.73 -22.63
N GLU A 59 26.11 2.02 -22.89
CA GLU A 59 25.63 2.99 -21.94
C GLU A 59 24.58 3.89 -22.58
N VAL A 60 23.50 4.12 -21.87
CA VAL A 60 22.44 5.04 -22.25
C VAL A 60 22.50 6.24 -21.31
N ARG A 61 22.70 7.43 -21.86
CA ARG A 61 22.67 8.71 -21.15
C ARG A 61 21.63 9.63 -21.76
N ILE A 62 20.66 10.05 -20.96
CA ILE A 62 19.63 10.98 -21.39
C ILE A 62 19.50 12.10 -20.38
N GLY A 63 19.69 13.36 -20.81
CA GLY A 63 19.59 14.51 -19.92
C GLY A 63 18.19 14.70 -19.34
N ARG A 64 17.16 14.62 -20.19
CA ARG A 64 15.76 14.74 -19.80
C ARG A 64 14.87 13.78 -20.58
N THR A 65 14.12 12.97 -19.86
CA THR A 65 13.11 12.06 -20.43
C THR A 65 11.72 12.48 -19.98
N LEU A 66 10.74 12.45 -20.89
CA LEU A 66 9.33 12.66 -20.59
C LEU A 66 8.55 11.37 -20.85
N TYR A 67 7.80 10.91 -19.85
CA TYR A 67 6.91 9.77 -19.97
C TYR A 67 5.63 9.97 -19.17
N LYS A 68 4.47 9.96 -19.83
CA LYS A 68 3.14 10.22 -19.26
C LYS A 68 3.11 11.49 -18.40
N GLY A 69 3.82 12.53 -18.84
CA GLY A 69 3.94 13.79 -18.09
C GLY A 69 4.90 13.77 -16.89
N LEU A 70 5.47 12.61 -16.53
CA LEU A 70 6.54 12.52 -15.55
C LEU A 70 7.88 12.87 -16.20
N GLU A 71 8.53 13.89 -15.65
CA GLU A 71 9.88 14.27 -16.00
C GLU A 71 10.89 13.41 -15.23
N VAL A 72 11.81 12.82 -15.98
CA VAL A 72 12.96 12.07 -15.50
C VAL A 72 14.22 12.80 -15.96
N LYS A 73 15.18 13.01 -15.06
CA LYS A 73 16.43 13.74 -15.34
C LYS A 73 17.63 12.83 -15.18
N ASP A 74 18.70 13.17 -15.89
CA ASP A 74 20.02 12.57 -15.71
C ASP A 74 19.96 11.04 -15.74
N PHE A 75 19.19 10.50 -16.70
CA PHE A 75 18.99 9.07 -16.84
C PHE A 75 20.29 8.43 -17.34
N LEU A 76 20.78 7.47 -16.56
CA LEU A 76 21.94 6.66 -16.86
C LEU A 76 21.56 5.19 -16.73
N LEU A 77 21.90 4.41 -17.75
CA LEU A 77 21.77 2.95 -17.74
C LEU A 77 23.00 2.33 -18.36
N GLN A 78 23.67 1.42 -17.64
CA GLN A 78 24.78 0.62 -18.14
C GLN A 78 24.37 -0.83 -18.26
N TYR A 79 24.53 -1.41 -19.45
CA TYR A 79 24.09 -2.77 -19.72
C TYR A 79 25.13 -3.64 -20.40
N ASN A 80 24.96 -4.95 -20.22
CA ASN A 80 25.66 -6.00 -20.93
C ASN A 80 24.69 -7.14 -21.26
N LEU A 81 24.67 -7.57 -22.51
CA LEU A 81 23.96 -8.71 -23.03
C LEU A 81 25.00 -9.76 -23.42
N GLU A 82 24.95 -10.92 -22.76
CA GLU A 82 25.78 -12.06 -23.11
C GLU A 82 24.97 -13.34 -22.99
N LYS A 83 25.08 -14.25 -23.96
CA LYS A 83 24.39 -15.55 -23.95
C LYS A 83 22.87 -15.43 -23.71
N GLY A 84 22.26 -14.41 -24.33
CA GLY A 84 20.83 -14.13 -24.19
C GLY A 84 20.39 -13.61 -22.82
N VAL A 85 21.33 -13.18 -21.97
CA VAL A 85 21.05 -12.61 -20.66
C VAL A 85 21.45 -11.14 -20.65
N LEU A 86 20.46 -10.25 -20.56
CA LEU A 86 20.66 -8.82 -20.39
C LEU A 86 20.87 -8.52 -18.90
N THR A 87 21.97 -7.86 -18.58
CA THR A 87 22.31 -7.40 -17.23
C THR A 87 22.46 -5.89 -17.25
N ILE A 88 21.61 -5.20 -16.50
CA ILE A 88 21.69 -3.78 -16.20
C ILE A 88 22.45 -3.66 -14.88
N LYS A 89 23.71 -3.21 -14.96
CA LYS A 89 24.61 -3.11 -13.81
C LYS A 89 24.33 -1.89 -12.95
N ASP A 90 24.00 -0.77 -13.62
CA ASP A 90 23.68 0.49 -12.99
C ASP A 90 22.54 1.14 -13.76
N LEU A 91 21.44 1.41 -13.06
CA LEU A 91 20.37 2.31 -13.47
C LEU A 91 20.36 3.46 -12.46
N SER A 92 20.31 4.70 -12.93
CA SER A 92 20.09 5.86 -12.07
C SER A 92 19.34 6.96 -12.80
N ALA A 93 18.43 7.65 -12.13
CA ALA A 93 17.74 8.82 -12.66
C ALA A 93 17.15 9.71 -11.56
N GLY A 94 17.09 11.02 -11.81
CA GLY A 94 16.32 11.95 -11.00
C GLY A 94 14.84 11.87 -11.35
N VAL A 95 13.97 11.60 -10.38
CA VAL A 95 12.51 11.45 -10.59
C VAL A 95 11.74 12.17 -9.49
N ALA A 96 10.76 12.99 -9.89
CA ALA A 96 9.88 13.73 -8.97
C ALA A 96 10.63 14.45 -7.82
N GLY A 97 11.81 15.00 -8.12
CA GLY A 97 12.67 15.72 -7.17
C GLY A 97 13.53 14.85 -6.24
N GLY A 98 13.47 13.53 -6.37
CA GLY A 98 14.35 12.58 -5.69
C GLY A 98 15.21 11.79 -6.67
N GLN A 99 15.81 10.71 -6.17
CA GLN A 99 16.67 9.82 -6.95
C GLN A 99 16.09 8.42 -7.00
N VAL A 100 16.20 7.78 -8.17
CA VAL A 100 15.97 6.36 -8.37
C VAL A 100 17.29 5.72 -8.76
N SER A 101 17.57 4.54 -8.21
CA SER A 101 18.66 3.68 -8.65
C SER A 101 18.24 2.22 -8.66
N GLY A 102 18.90 1.38 -9.46
CA GLY A 102 18.59 -0.03 -9.47
C GLY A 102 19.50 -0.86 -10.33
N ARG A 103 19.29 -2.16 -10.27
CA ARG A 103 20.01 -3.18 -11.05
C ARG A 103 19.03 -4.25 -11.46
N MET A 104 19.22 -4.82 -12.64
CA MET A 104 18.28 -5.80 -13.18
C MET A 104 18.99 -6.82 -14.04
N LYS A 105 18.48 -8.05 -14.04
CA LYS A 105 18.87 -9.11 -14.95
C LYS A 105 17.63 -9.66 -15.64
N VAL A 106 17.71 -9.88 -16.94
CA VAL A 106 16.64 -10.41 -17.78
C VAL A 106 17.20 -11.55 -18.62
N ASP A 107 16.65 -12.75 -18.45
CA ASP A 107 16.93 -13.92 -19.29
C ASP A 107 15.97 -13.93 -20.48
N LEU A 108 16.52 -13.59 -21.64
CA LEU A 108 15.81 -13.49 -22.92
C LEU A 108 15.72 -14.87 -23.61
N ASN A 109 16.37 -15.91 -23.09
CA ASN A 109 16.29 -17.27 -23.64
C ASN A 109 14.99 -17.99 -23.25
N LYS A 110 14.19 -17.40 -22.37
CA LYS A 110 12.91 -17.95 -21.92
C LYS A 110 11.78 -17.25 -22.67
N PRO A 111 10.82 -17.99 -23.29
CA PRO A 111 9.73 -17.39 -24.07
C PRO A 111 8.87 -16.36 -23.32
N GLY A 112 8.82 -16.44 -21.98
CA GLY A 112 8.12 -15.47 -21.14
C GLY A 112 8.99 -14.32 -20.62
N LEU A 113 10.31 -14.34 -20.84
CA LEU A 113 11.31 -13.55 -20.12
C LEU A 113 11.28 -13.86 -18.62
N ILE A 114 12.43 -14.15 -18.01
CA ILE A 114 12.56 -14.24 -16.55
C ILE A 114 13.45 -13.10 -16.12
N TYR A 115 13.04 -12.35 -15.11
CA TYR A 115 13.80 -11.21 -14.65
C TYR A 115 13.78 -11.07 -13.15
N GLY A 116 14.77 -10.35 -12.65
CA GLY A 116 14.85 -9.95 -11.27
C GLY A 116 15.84 -8.84 -11.07
N GLY A 117 15.75 -8.17 -9.94
CA GLY A 117 16.54 -6.99 -9.68
C GLY A 117 16.22 -6.35 -8.35
N GLU A 118 16.77 -5.16 -8.20
CA GLU A 118 16.56 -4.30 -7.04
C GLU A 118 16.31 -2.86 -7.51
N LEU A 119 15.56 -2.13 -6.70
CA LEU A 119 15.18 -0.75 -6.94
C LEU A 119 15.19 0.02 -5.63
N ASP A 120 15.91 1.14 -5.65
CA ASP A 120 16.01 2.08 -4.55
C ASP A 120 15.41 3.41 -4.95
N LEU A 121 14.59 3.98 -4.06
CA LEU A 121 14.07 5.34 -4.18
C LEU A 121 14.60 6.13 -2.98
N LYS A 122 15.07 7.35 -3.24
CA LYS A 122 15.52 8.27 -2.21
C LYS A 122 14.85 9.63 -2.37
N SER A 123 14.09 10.03 -1.36
CA SER A 123 13.43 11.34 -1.26
C SER A 123 12.55 11.68 -2.48
N VAL A 124 11.90 10.68 -3.07
CA VAL A 124 11.03 10.86 -4.25
C VAL A 124 9.67 11.36 -3.81
N LYS A 125 9.14 12.44 -4.43
CA LYS A 125 7.78 12.92 -4.11
C LYS A 125 6.74 11.92 -4.61
N PHE A 126 6.12 11.18 -3.71
CA PHE A 126 5.21 10.08 -4.05
C PHE A 126 4.02 10.54 -4.90
N GLN A 127 3.49 11.74 -4.63
CA GLN A 127 2.41 12.34 -5.42
C GLN A 127 2.73 12.46 -6.92
N GLY A 128 4.01 12.60 -7.29
CA GLY A 128 4.42 12.69 -8.70
C GLY A 128 4.40 11.35 -9.43
N LEU A 129 4.39 10.23 -8.70
CA LEU A 129 4.41 8.89 -9.26
C LEU A 129 3.00 8.31 -9.48
N LEU A 130 2.04 8.69 -8.64
CA LEU A 130 0.70 8.09 -8.61
C LEU A 130 -0.06 8.14 -9.94
N PRO A 131 -0.07 9.26 -10.69
CA PRO A 131 -0.81 9.32 -11.96
C PRO A 131 -0.20 8.38 -13.01
N VAL A 132 1.13 8.25 -13.01
CA VAL A 132 1.86 7.49 -14.02
C VAL A 132 1.85 6.00 -13.75
N LEU A 133 1.98 5.59 -12.48
CA LEU A 133 2.12 4.19 -12.09
C LEU A 133 0.79 3.50 -11.79
N ALA A 134 -0.16 4.21 -11.19
CA ALA A 134 -1.40 3.63 -10.68
C ALA A 134 -2.65 4.28 -11.26
N ASN A 135 -2.53 5.31 -12.11
CA ASN A 135 -3.64 6.13 -12.58
C ASN A 135 -4.46 6.71 -11.40
N ILE A 136 -3.78 6.99 -10.29
CA ILE A 136 -4.38 7.59 -9.09
C ILE A 136 -4.08 9.10 -9.10
N PRO A 137 -5.06 9.97 -8.79
CA PRO A 137 -4.81 11.40 -8.64
C PRO A 137 -3.67 11.70 -7.65
N GLY A 138 -2.72 12.54 -8.06
CA GLY A 138 -1.51 12.80 -7.27
C GLY A 138 -1.78 13.51 -5.93
N ASP A 139 -2.93 14.14 -5.76
CA ASP A 139 -3.28 14.88 -4.53
C ASP A 139 -3.85 13.99 -3.41
N MET A 140 -4.20 12.73 -3.70
CA MET A 140 -4.77 11.78 -2.74
C MET A 140 -3.77 11.31 -1.68
N VAL A 141 -2.50 11.12 -2.07
CA VAL A 141 -1.43 10.73 -1.15
C VAL A 141 -0.19 11.56 -1.46
N SER A 142 0.38 12.14 -0.41
CA SER A 142 1.58 12.96 -0.49
C SER A 142 2.64 12.48 0.49
N GLY A 143 3.90 12.81 0.21
CA GLY A 143 5.03 12.55 1.10
C GLY A 143 6.33 12.33 0.33
N MET A 144 7.45 12.40 1.05
CA MET A 144 8.76 12.03 0.53
C MET A 144 8.98 10.54 0.75
N MET A 145 9.08 9.79 -0.35
CA MET A 145 9.25 8.34 -0.35
C MET A 145 10.73 7.95 -0.37
N GLU A 146 11.05 7.01 0.50
CA GLU A 146 12.26 6.21 0.47
C GLU A 146 11.86 4.74 0.43
N SER A 147 12.54 3.93 -0.38
CA SER A 147 12.26 2.50 -0.43
C SER A 147 13.44 1.72 -0.94
N HIS A 148 13.51 0.46 -0.52
CA HIS A 148 14.37 -0.55 -1.09
C HIS A 148 13.52 -1.77 -1.41
N PHE A 149 13.50 -2.18 -2.68
CA PHE A 149 12.77 -3.34 -3.16
C PHE A 149 13.71 -4.29 -3.88
N THR A 150 13.55 -5.58 -3.64
CA THR A 150 14.02 -6.65 -4.51
C THR A 150 12.82 -7.29 -5.18
N PHE A 151 12.96 -7.68 -6.43
CA PHE A 151 11.87 -8.28 -7.19
C PHE A 151 12.36 -9.38 -8.12
N SER A 152 11.44 -10.27 -8.45
CA SER A 152 11.57 -11.23 -9.54
C SER A 152 10.22 -11.42 -10.24
N GLY A 153 10.25 -11.84 -11.49
CA GLY A 153 9.05 -12.02 -12.28
C GLY A 153 9.29 -12.80 -13.56
N ALA A 154 8.18 -13.18 -14.17
CA ALA A 154 8.17 -13.80 -15.48
C ALA A 154 6.94 -13.33 -16.26
N GLY A 155 7.06 -13.26 -17.58
CA GLY A 155 6.01 -12.71 -18.43
C GLY A 155 6.00 -11.18 -18.41
N ILE A 156 5.46 -10.61 -19.47
CA ILE A 156 5.16 -9.17 -19.58
C ILE A 156 3.65 -8.90 -19.63
N GLU A 157 2.86 -9.93 -19.96
CA GLU A 157 1.40 -9.87 -19.94
C GLU A 157 0.87 -9.92 -18.50
N TRP A 158 -0.06 -9.04 -18.17
CA TRP A 158 -0.52 -8.85 -16.78
C TRP A 158 -0.96 -10.12 -16.06
N PRO A 159 -1.74 -11.05 -16.66
CA PRO A 159 -2.14 -12.27 -15.96
C PRO A 159 -0.93 -13.15 -15.57
N VAL A 160 0.06 -13.27 -16.46
CA VAL A 160 1.26 -14.07 -16.22
C VAL A 160 2.15 -13.38 -15.19
N LEU A 161 2.38 -12.07 -15.38
CA LEU A 161 3.18 -11.25 -14.48
C LEU A 161 2.62 -11.26 -13.07
N ARG A 162 1.31 -11.02 -12.91
CA ARG A 162 0.65 -10.98 -11.59
C ARG A 162 0.91 -12.25 -10.77
N ASP A 163 0.89 -13.41 -11.43
CA ASP A 163 1.04 -14.70 -10.75
C ASP A 163 2.52 -15.06 -10.49
N ALA A 164 3.43 -14.58 -11.34
CA ALA A 164 4.87 -14.82 -11.24
C ALA A 164 5.64 -13.73 -10.46
N LEU A 165 5.03 -12.57 -10.20
CA LEU A 165 5.68 -11.45 -9.51
C LEU A 165 5.94 -11.79 -8.04
N SER A 166 7.21 -11.66 -7.66
CA SER A 166 7.66 -11.65 -6.28
C SER A 166 8.30 -10.30 -5.99
N VAL A 167 7.93 -9.65 -4.89
CA VAL A 167 8.57 -8.41 -4.44
C VAL A 167 8.78 -8.50 -2.94
N GLU A 168 9.95 -8.13 -2.46
CA GLU A 168 10.23 -7.97 -1.04
C GLU A 168 10.90 -6.63 -0.82
N GLY A 169 10.46 -5.87 0.19
CA GLY A 169 11.13 -4.62 0.49
C GLY A 169 10.53 -3.82 1.62
N THR A 170 11.15 -2.67 1.82
CA THR A 170 10.76 -1.68 2.81
C THR A 170 10.41 -0.37 2.12
N TYR A 171 9.52 0.39 2.74
CA TYR A 171 9.19 1.73 2.31
C TYR A 171 8.99 2.65 3.51
N ALA A 172 9.24 3.93 3.29
CA ALA A 172 8.94 5.00 4.21
C ALA A 172 8.46 6.22 3.44
N LEU A 173 7.34 6.80 3.87
CA LEU A 173 6.87 8.11 3.46
C LEU A 173 7.02 9.06 4.64
N ARG A 174 7.68 10.20 4.42
CA ARG A 174 7.89 11.25 5.42
C ARG A 174 7.08 12.49 5.08
N ASP A 175 6.62 13.18 6.12
CA ASP A 175 5.96 14.48 6.05
C ASP A 175 4.89 14.55 4.95
N GLY A 176 3.90 13.69 5.11
CA GLY A 176 2.91 13.40 4.09
C GLY A 176 1.48 13.46 4.61
N GLY A 177 0.57 13.00 3.77
CA GLY A 177 -0.83 12.97 4.13
C GLY A 177 -1.71 12.26 3.12
N PHE A 178 -2.89 11.87 3.60
CA PHE A 178 -3.99 11.33 2.82
C PHE A 178 -5.07 12.40 2.69
N ARG A 179 -5.63 12.53 1.49
CA ARG A 179 -6.71 13.48 1.21
C ARG A 179 -7.78 12.82 0.37
N ASP A 180 -8.99 12.78 0.92
CA ASP A 180 -10.22 12.38 0.23
C ASP A 180 -10.06 11.03 -0.53
N THR A 181 -9.29 10.11 0.05
CA THR A 181 -9.12 8.77 -0.52
C THR A 181 -10.37 7.94 -0.23
N PRO A 182 -10.72 6.92 -1.04
CA PRO A 182 -11.86 6.06 -0.74
C PRO A 182 -11.78 5.44 0.67
N VAL A 183 -10.58 5.04 1.09
CA VAL A 183 -10.34 4.43 2.41
C VAL A 183 -10.57 5.43 3.54
N THR A 184 -9.96 6.61 3.45
CA THR A 184 -10.11 7.65 4.48
C THR A 184 -11.54 8.17 4.58
N THR A 185 -12.22 8.27 3.44
CA THR A 185 -13.63 8.66 3.36
C THR A 185 -14.54 7.63 4.03
N ALA A 186 -14.40 6.35 3.71
CA ALA A 186 -15.22 5.30 4.31
C ALA A 186 -15.00 5.17 5.83
N ILE A 187 -13.75 5.36 6.30
CA ILE A 187 -13.45 5.36 7.74
C ILE A 187 -14.06 6.60 8.43
N ALA A 188 -13.96 7.78 7.81
CA ALA A 188 -14.58 8.99 8.30
C ALA A 188 -16.10 8.84 8.47
N GLU A 189 -16.77 8.24 7.49
CA GLU A 189 -18.21 7.96 7.50
C GLU A 189 -18.58 6.95 8.59
N LEU A 190 -17.85 5.83 8.70
CA LEU A 190 -18.07 4.83 9.74
C LEU A 190 -18.00 5.42 11.15
N LEU A 191 -17.03 6.30 11.39
CA LEU A 191 -16.78 6.88 12.72
C LEU A 191 -17.51 8.21 12.95
N GLY A 192 -18.11 8.80 11.92
CA GLY A 192 -18.73 10.12 11.98
C GLY A 192 -17.73 11.24 12.26
N LEU A 193 -16.50 11.11 11.75
CA LEU A 193 -15.37 12.03 11.95
C LEU A 193 -14.83 12.53 10.60
N GLU A 194 -15.35 13.65 10.13
CA GLU A 194 -14.97 14.27 8.85
C GLU A 194 -13.48 14.60 8.75
N GLU A 195 -12.81 14.86 9.89
CA GLU A 195 -11.37 15.10 9.94
C GLU A 195 -10.55 13.93 9.41
N LEU A 196 -11.09 12.71 9.45
CA LEU A 196 -10.38 11.52 8.97
C LEU A 196 -10.28 11.47 7.44
N LYS A 197 -11.04 12.29 6.69
CA LYS A 197 -10.89 12.43 5.23
C LYS A 197 -9.56 13.09 4.86
N ARG A 198 -8.96 13.85 5.78
CA ARG A 198 -7.73 14.62 5.55
C ARG A 198 -6.76 14.39 6.69
N LEU A 199 -5.89 13.41 6.53
CA LEU A 199 -4.91 13.02 7.54
C LEU A 199 -3.53 13.52 7.15
N SER A 200 -2.84 14.16 8.09
CA SER A 200 -1.40 14.42 7.98
C SER A 200 -0.62 13.43 8.84
N PHE A 201 0.51 12.95 8.35
CA PHE A 201 1.44 12.10 9.09
C PHE A 201 2.87 12.62 8.99
N LYS A 202 3.62 12.45 10.07
CA LYS A 202 5.07 12.68 10.09
C LYS A 202 5.79 11.51 9.43
N SER A 203 5.32 10.29 9.69
CA SER A 203 5.87 9.09 9.08
C SER A 203 4.81 8.04 8.79
N LEU A 204 5.03 7.31 7.70
CA LEU A 204 4.37 6.07 7.34
C LEU A 204 5.45 5.11 6.83
N ASP A 205 5.78 4.07 7.58
CA ASP A 205 6.83 3.12 7.21
C ASP A 205 6.35 1.68 7.35
N GLY A 206 6.94 0.79 6.57
CA GLY A 206 6.48 -0.58 6.51
C GLY A 206 7.30 -1.51 5.62
N THR A 207 6.83 -2.75 5.59
CA THR A 207 7.35 -3.84 4.77
C THR A 207 6.29 -4.29 3.77
N LEU A 208 6.75 -4.73 2.60
CA LEU A 208 5.93 -5.27 1.53
C LEU A 208 6.49 -6.63 1.12
N HIS A 209 5.61 -7.64 1.01
CA HIS A 209 5.94 -8.92 0.41
C HIS A 209 4.84 -9.33 -0.57
N VAL A 210 5.14 -9.34 -1.86
CA VAL A 210 4.23 -9.72 -2.95
C VAL A 210 4.55 -11.13 -3.39
N ILE A 211 3.53 -11.99 -3.45
CA ILE A 211 3.64 -13.33 -4.01
C ILE A 211 2.26 -13.80 -4.50
N LYS A 212 2.20 -14.47 -5.65
CA LYS A 212 0.97 -15.06 -6.22
C LYS A 212 -0.20 -14.05 -6.28
N GLY A 213 0.07 -12.85 -6.79
CA GLY A 213 -0.94 -11.81 -6.95
C GLY A 213 -1.45 -11.18 -5.65
N ARG A 214 -0.81 -11.42 -4.50
CA ARG A 214 -1.16 -10.80 -3.21
C ARG A 214 0.04 -10.13 -2.57
N ALA A 215 -0.17 -8.93 -2.06
CA ALA A 215 0.79 -8.15 -1.29
C ALA A 215 0.44 -8.26 0.20
N ALA A 216 1.29 -8.93 0.98
CA ALA A 216 1.29 -8.81 2.43
C ALA A 216 1.97 -7.50 2.82
N ILE A 217 1.30 -6.69 3.64
CA ILE A 217 1.74 -5.36 4.03
C ILE A 217 1.63 -5.22 5.53
N ARG A 218 2.73 -4.76 6.14
CA ARG A 218 2.75 -4.30 7.52
C ARG A 218 3.24 -2.86 7.54
N SER A 219 2.49 -1.97 8.17
CA SER A 219 2.86 -0.56 8.27
C SER A 219 2.55 0.05 9.62
N ARG A 220 3.31 1.08 9.95
CA ARG A 220 3.08 1.98 11.07
C ARG A 220 3.04 3.40 10.56
N MET A 221 2.04 4.15 11.02
CA MET A 221 1.87 5.56 10.75
C MET A 221 1.89 6.35 12.06
N SER A 222 2.64 7.45 12.09
CA SER A 222 2.63 8.43 13.17
C SER A 222 2.14 9.77 12.64
N GLY A 223 1.02 10.24 13.18
CA GLY A 223 0.45 11.54 12.87
C GLY A 223 0.00 12.26 14.14
N LYS A 224 -0.28 13.56 14.00
CA LYS A 224 -0.71 14.41 15.11
C LYS A 224 -2.08 14.02 15.65
N ASP A 225 -3.01 13.77 14.73
CA ASP A 225 -4.40 13.47 15.08
C ASP A 225 -4.68 11.96 15.13
N VAL A 226 -3.94 11.18 14.33
CA VAL A 226 -4.11 9.73 14.23
C VAL A 226 -2.74 9.08 14.09
N SER A 227 -2.49 8.06 14.91
CA SER A 227 -1.48 7.05 14.61
C SER A 227 -2.17 5.76 14.18
N ALA A 228 -1.55 4.99 13.28
CA ALA A 228 -2.14 3.77 12.76
C ALA A 228 -1.14 2.62 12.71
N ARG A 229 -1.64 1.40 12.86
CA ARG A 229 -0.92 0.16 12.54
C ARG A 229 -1.79 -0.67 11.62
N LEU A 230 -1.20 -1.27 10.60
CA LEU A 230 -1.87 -2.18 9.69
C LEU A 230 -1.01 -3.42 9.48
N ASP A 231 -1.64 -4.58 9.41
CA ASP A 231 -1.01 -5.86 9.12
C ASP A 231 -2.03 -6.73 8.39
N GLY A 232 -1.91 -6.81 7.07
CA GLY A 232 -2.93 -7.42 6.24
C GLY A 232 -2.47 -7.65 4.81
N THR A 233 -3.42 -7.92 3.92
CA THR A 233 -3.15 -8.21 2.52
C THR A 233 -3.95 -7.32 1.57
N ILE A 234 -3.30 -6.95 0.47
CA ILE A 234 -3.90 -6.29 -0.69
C ILE A 234 -3.69 -7.20 -1.90
N GLY A 235 -4.76 -7.58 -2.59
CA GLY A 235 -4.63 -8.26 -3.87
C GLY A 235 -4.13 -7.30 -4.95
N LEU A 236 -3.36 -7.77 -5.92
CA LEU A 236 -3.00 -6.97 -7.10
C LEU A 236 -4.21 -6.66 -8.00
N ASP A 237 -5.36 -7.26 -7.70
CA ASP A 237 -6.69 -6.91 -8.21
C ASP A 237 -7.39 -5.78 -7.43
N GLY A 238 -6.74 -5.27 -6.38
CA GLY A 238 -7.24 -4.22 -5.49
C GLY A 238 -8.09 -4.72 -4.32
N SER A 239 -8.27 -6.02 -4.14
CA SER A 239 -9.00 -6.58 -2.99
C SER A 239 -8.29 -6.29 -1.66
N LEU A 240 -9.06 -6.08 -0.59
CA LEU A 240 -8.54 -5.73 0.74
C LEU A 240 -8.95 -6.76 1.80
N ASP A 241 -7.99 -7.20 2.60
CA ASP A 241 -8.22 -7.85 3.89
C ASP A 241 -7.20 -7.30 4.90
N MET A 242 -7.58 -6.22 5.55
CA MET A 242 -6.66 -5.35 6.28
C MET A 242 -7.18 -5.08 7.70
N PRO A 243 -6.81 -5.92 8.68
CA PRO A 243 -6.85 -5.55 10.08
C PRO A 243 -6.03 -4.28 10.33
N MET A 244 -6.61 -3.32 11.04
CA MET A 244 -5.92 -2.08 11.38
C MET A 244 -6.29 -1.58 12.77
N THR A 245 -5.34 -0.92 13.41
CA THR A 245 -5.53 -0.24 14.69
C THR A 245 -5.32 1.25 14.48
N LEU A 246 -6.29 2.06 14.90
CA LEU A 246 -6.19 3.51 14.93
C LEU A 246 -6.09 3.98 16.37
N LEU A 247 -5.12 4.84 16.65
CA LEU A 247 -5.02 5.57 17.90
C LEU A 247 -5.35 7.03 17.63
N LEU A 248 -6.47 7.49 18.18
CA LEU A 248 -6.97 8.84 17.99
C LEU A 248 -6.41 9.80 19.04
N SER A 249 -6.12 11.04 18.64
CA SER A 249 -5.78 12.12 19.57
C SER A 249 -6.93 12.38 20.55
N GLN A 250 -6.65 13.04 21.66
CA GLN A 250 -7.67 13.39 22.67
C GLN A 250 -8.84 14.17 22.05
N LYS A 251 -8.55 15.13 21.15
CA LYS A 251 -9.55 15.93 20.44
C LYS A 251 -10.50 15.07 19.59
N LEU A 252 -9.97 14.13 18.81
CA LEU A 252 -10.81 13.25 18.00
C LEU A 252 -11.56 12.22 18.86
N SER A 253 -10.93 11.74 19.92
CA SER A 253 -11.52 10.82 20.90
C SER A 253 -12.74 11.44 21.61
N GLU A 254 -12.68 12.72 21.97
CA GLU A 254 -13.83 13.47 22.49
C GLU A 254 -14.98 13.59 21.49
N LYS A 255 -14.68 13.89 20.22
CA LYS A 255 -15.70 13.97 19.17
C LYS A 255 -16.37 12.62 18.95
N LEU A 256 -15.58 11.55 18.91
CA LEU A 256 -16.10 10.20 18.73
C LEU A 256 -17.03 9.79 19.87
N ARG A 257 -16.68 10.07 21.14
CA ARG A 257 -17.52 9.76 22.31
C ARG A 257 -18.89 10.43 22.29
N LYS A 258 -18.99 11.61 21.65
CA LYS A 258 -20.28 12.32 21.46
C LYS A 258 -21.14 11.71 20.35
N ARG A 259 -20.53 10.95 19.43
CA ARG A 259 -21.20 10.34 18.27
C ARG A 259 -21.55 8.87 18.51
N VAL A 260 -20.63 8.12 19.12
CA VAL A 260 -20.68 6.67 19.23
C VAL A 260 -20.64 6.26 20.71
N SER A 261 -21.76 5.74 21.22
CA SER A 261 -21.91 5.37 22.64
C SER A 261 -20.90 4.33 23.12
N ILE A 262 -20.49 3.39 22.26
CA ILE A 262 -19.50 2.36 22.59
C ILE A 262 -18.07 2.90 22.72
N ALA A 263 -17.76 4.05 22.13
CA ALA A 263 -16.42 4.64 22.18
C ALA A 263 -16.01 5.06 23.61
N LYS A 264 -16.98 5.24 24.51
CA LYS A 264 -16.75 5.51 25.94
C LYS A 264 -16.00 4.38 26.65
N TYR A 265 -16.03 3.16 26.11
CA TYR A 265 -15.35 1.98 26.68
C TYR A 265 -14.02 1.68 26.00
N LEU A 266 -13.66 2.41 24.94
CA LEU A 266 -12.44 2.22 24.14
C LEU A 266 -11.39 3.30 24.40
N THR A 267 -11.65 4.18 25.36
CA THR A 267 -10.77 5.30 25.70
C THR A 267 -9.88 4.92 26.88
N SER A 268 -8.57 5.08 26.72
CA SER A 268 -7.59 4.90 27.79
C SER A 268 -7.73 5.96 28.88
N GLU A 269 -7.07 5.74 30.01
CA GLU A 269 -6.98 6.71 31.12
C GLU A 269 -6.34 8.05 30.67
N GLU A 270 -5.49 8.02 29.64
CA GLU A 270 -4.85 9.19 29.02
C GLU A 270 -5.79 9.95 28.06
N GLY A 271 -7.03 9.49 27.88
CA GLY A 271 -8.05 10.16 27.07
C GLY A 271 -7.96 9.89 25.57
N GLN A 272 -7.13 8.94 25.14
CA GLN A 272 -7.00 8.52 23.74
C GLN A 272 -7.88 7.29 23.47
N THR A 273 -8.53 7.24 22.31
CA THR A 273 -9.30 6.08 21.87
C THR A 273 -8.48 5.21 20.92
N GLU A 274 -8.31 3.93 21.27
CA GLU A 274 -7.80 2.90 20.37
C GLU A 274 -8.98 2.18 19.70
N LEU A 275 -9.00 2.17 18.36
CA LEU A 275 -10.01 1.50 17.56
C LEU A 275 -9.39 0.38 16.75
N ARG A 276 -9.96 -0.81 16.84
CA ARG A 276 -9.63 -1.92 15.96
C ARG A 276 -10.68 -2.00 14.86
N LEU A 277 -10.23 -1.92 13.62
CA LEU A 277 -11.06 -1.99 12.43
C LEU A 277 -10.61 -3.15 11.56
N LYS A 278 -11.56 -3.74 10.83
CA LYS A 278 -11.28 -4.58 9.68
C LYS A 278 -11.67 -3.83 8.42
N LEU A 279 -10.69 -3.56 7.55
CA LEU A 279 -10.90 -2.94 6.25
C LEU A 279 -10.99 -4.05 5.18
N ALA A 280 -12.19 -4.27 4.65
CA ALA A 280 -12.47 -5.24 3.60
C ALA A 280 -12.89 -4.54 2.29
N GLY A 281 -13.26 -5.32 1.26
CA GLY A 281 -13.74 -4.81 -0.02
C GLY A 281 -12.60 -4.61 -1.01
N SER A 282 -12.52 -3.42 -1.62
CA SER A 282 -11.44 -3.05 -2.54
C SER A 282 -10.92 -1.64 -2.29
N LEU A 283 -9.74 -1.31 -2.83
CA LEU A 283 -9.18 0.05 -2.74
C LEU A 283 -10.12 1.14 -3.27
N MET A 284 -10.98 0.81 -4.24
CA MET A 284 -11.95 1.75 -4.84
C MET A 284 -13.29 1.77 -4.10
N ARG A 285 -13.66 0.67 -3.46
CA ARG A 285 -14.89 0.52 -2.67
C ARG A 285 -14.58 -0.20 -1.36
N PRO A 286 -13.96 0.49 -0.40
CA PRO A 286 -13.61 -0.09 0.88
C PRO A 286 -14.83 -0.20 1.79
N TYR A 287 -14.86 -1.26 2.59
CA TYR A 287 -15.89 -1.50 3.61
C TYR A 287 -15.21 -1.69 4.97
N PRO A 288 -14.90 -0.60 5.68
CA PRO A 288 -14.39 -0.68 7.03
C PRO A 288 -15.51 -1.10 8.00
N ALA A 289 -15.17 -1.94 8.96
CA ALA A 289 -16.05 -2.32 10.06
C ALA A 289 -15.27 -2.29 11.38
N LEU A 290 -15.97 -1.98 12.48
CA LEU A 290 -15.40 -2.13 13.82
C LEU A 290 -15.21 -3.63 14.11
N ASP A 291 -14.03 -3.99 14.61
CA ASP A 291 -13.78 -5.34 15.08
C ASP A 291 -14.41 -5.55 16.47
N THR A 292 -15.71 -5.86 16.48
CA THR A 292 -16.49 -6.04 17.70
C THR A 292 -16.13 -7.30 18.48
N ALA A 293 -15.43 -8.27 17.87
CA ALA A 293 -15.00 -9.48 18.56
C ALA A 293 -13.96 -9.13 19.65
N GLY A 294 -12.97 -8.30 19.32
CA GLY A 294 -11.98 -7.79 20.28
C GLY A 294 -12.57 -6.81 21.30
N VAL A 295 -13.53 -5.98 20.89
CA VAL A 295 -14.21 -5.02 21.78
C VAL A 295 -15.01 -5.75 22.86
N SER A 296 -15.67 -6.86 22.54
CA SER A 296 -16.46 -7.61 23.52
C SER A 296 -15.63 -8.15 24.69
N GLU A 297 -14.38 -8.57 24.44
CA GLU A 297 -13.46 -9.03 25.48
C GLU A 297 -12.87 -7.87 26.29
N GLN A 298 -12.44 -6.78 25.65
CA GLN A 298 -11.93 -5.58 26.34
C GLN A 298 -13.00 -4.89 27.20
N VAL A 299 -14.25 -4.87 26.73
CA VAL A 299 -15.40 -4.35 27.48
C VAL A 299 -15.70 -5.25 28.68
N LYS A 300 -15.67 -6.59 28.53
CA LYS A 300 -15.82 -7.52 29.66
C LYS A 300 -14.74 -7.32 30.71
N GLU A 301 -13.48 -7.15 30.32
CA GLU A 301 -12.39 -6.92 31.27
C GLU A 301 -12.50 -5.57 31.97
N THR A 302 -12.83 -4.49 31.24
CA THR A 302 -12.99 -3.15 31.81
C THR A 302 -14.20 -3.06 32.74
N ILE A 303 -15.31 -3.72 32.40
CA ILE A 303 -16.49 -3.82 33.27
C ILE A 303 -16.15 -4.65 34.50
N ARG A 304 -15.44 -5.78 34.37
CA ARG A 304 -14.99 -6.59 35.52
C ARG A 304 -14.09 -5.77 36.44
N LYS A 305 -13.10 -5.06 35.89
CA LYS A 305 -12.17 -4.22 36.67
C LYS A 305 -12.91 -3.11 37.41
N LYS A 306 -13.79 -2.37 36.74
CA LYS A 306 -14.62 -1.32 37.38
C LYS A 306 -15.64 -1.86 38.37
N ALA A 307 -16.17 -3.06 38.17
CA ALA A 307 -17.07 -3.71 39.11
C ALA A 307 -16.33 -4.13 40.38
N VAL A 308 -15.10 -4.65 40.26
CA VAL A 308 -14.24 -4.98 41.39
C VAL A 308 -13.83 -3.72 42.16
N GLU A 309 -13.43 -2.65 41.46
CA GLU A 309 -13.08 -1.36 42.09
C GLU A 309 -14.27 -0.75 42.85
N LYS A 310 -15.48 -0.78 42.28
CA LYS A 310 -16.69 -0.30 42.97
C LYS A 310 -17.12 -1.20 44.13
N LEU A 311 -16.92 -2.51 44.04
CA LEU A 311 -17.19 -3.44 45.13
C LEU A 311 -16.20 -3.20 46.28
N ASP A 312 -14.93 -2.96 45.99
CA ASP A 312 -13.92 -2.61 46.98
C ASP A 312 -14.20 -1.23 47.61
N GLU A 313 -14.61 -0.22 46.86
CA GLU A 313 -15.03 1.08 47.42
C GLU A 313 -16.24 0.95 48.36
N VAL A 314 -17.21 0.07 48.04
CA VAL A 314 -18.39 -0.15 48.89
C VAL A 314 -18.04 -1.00 50.13
N LEU A 315 -17.14 -1.98 49.99
CA LEU A 315 -16.69 -2.85 51.09
C LEU A 315 -15.74 -2.11 52.06
N THR A 316 -14.90 -1.23 51.55
CA THR A 316 -14.01 -0.38 52.37
C THR A 316 -14.76 0.85 52.92
N GLY A 317 -15.71 1.41 52.18
CA GLY A 317 -16.54 2.54 52.59
C GLY A 317 -17.59 2.22 53.66
N LYS A 318 -18.02 0.96 53.80
CA LYS A 318 -18.97 0.54 54.86
C LYS A 318 -18.33 -0.02 56.14
N ARG A 319 -16.99 -0.06 56.25
CA ARG A 319 -16.31 -0.59 57.46
C ARG A 319 -16.20 0.41 58.62
N LYS A 320 -17.11 1.38 58.69
CA LYS A 320 -17.41 2.18 59.90
C LYS A 320 -18.92 2.34 60.07
N LYS A 321 -19.63 1.25 60.40
CA LYS A 321 -20.68 1.16 61.44
C LYS A 321 -21.49 -0.13 61.30
N ALA A 322 -21.52 -0.91 62.40
CA ALA A 322 -22.48 -1.96 62.78
C ALA A 322 -22.61 -3.16 61.80
N GLY A 323 -22.47 -4.41 62.22
CA GLY A 323 -23.15 -5.04 63.34
C GLY A 323 -24.29 -5.89 62.75
N GLU A 324 -24.10 -7.22 62.78
CA GLU A 324 -25.04 -8.34 62.55
C GLU A 324 -26.36 -8.13 61.78
N GLU A 325 -26.56 -8.97 60.75
CA GLU A 325 -27.79 -9.72 60.39
C GLU A 325 -28.03 -9.81 58.88
N GLY A 326 -28.48 -10.98 58.43
CA GLY A 326 -29.34 -11.11 57.25
C GLY A 326 -28.67 -11.54 55.95
N ALA A 327 -28.74 -12.85 55.67
CA ALA A 327 -28.54 -13.41 54.34
C ALA A 327 -29.63 -12.95 53.35
N ASP A 328 -29.29 -13.04 52.06
CA ASP A 328 -30.19 -13.08 50.90
C ASP A 328 -30.62 -11.75 50.24
N THR A 329 -29.72 -11.09 49.49
CA THR A 329 -30.11 -10.08 48.45
C THR A 329 -29.21 -10.07 47.20
N GLY A 330 -28.30 -11.04 47.02
CA GLY A 330 -27.30 -11.01 45.95
C GLY A 330 -27.80 -11.30 44.52
N LYS A 331 -29.05 -11.74 44.33
CA LYS A 331 -29.55 -12.21 43.03
C LYS A 331 -30.33 -11.18 42.21
N ASP A 332 -30.78 -10.07 42.79
CA ASP A 332 -31.60 -9.08 42.06
C ASP A 332 -30.80 -7.93 41.43
N ALA A 333 -29.69 -7.51 42.04
CA ALA A 333 -28.87 -6.42 41.50
C ALA A 333 -28.24 -6.76 40.14
N GLY A 334 -27.94 -8.05 39.90
CA GLY A 334 -27.37 -8.51 38.63
C GLY A 334 -28.38 -8.49 37.46
N LYS A 335 -29.68 -8.67 37.74
CA LYS A 335 -30.72 -8.69 36.68
C LYS A 335 -31.14 -7.28 36.26
N GLU A 336 -31.16 -6.32 37.17
CA GLU A 336 -31.44 -4.91 36.88
C GLU A 336 -30.36 -4.27 35.98
N LEU A 337 -29.08 -4.59 36.20
CA LEU A 337 -27.97 -4.11 35.38
C LEU A 337 -27.99 -4.66 33.95
N ILE A 338 -28.37 -5.94 33.77
CA ILE A 338 -28.48 -6.56 32.44
C ILE A 338 -29.66 -5.95 31.66
N ARG A 339 -30.76 -5.61 32.34
CA ARG A 339 -31.91 -4.91 31.72
C ARG A 339 -31.59 -3.46 31.32
N GLY A 340 -30.74 -2.78 32.07
CA GLY A 340 -30.31 -1.41 31.75
C GLY A 340 -29.32 -1.31 30.59
N ILE A 341 -28.50 -2.35 30.38
CA ILE A 341 -27.51 -2.41 29.28
C ILE A 341 -28.14 -2.88 27.96
N LEU A 342 -29.19 -3.71 28.02
CA LEU A 342 -29.93 -4.22 26.85
C LEU A 342 -31.21 -3.41 26.54
N GLY A 343 -31.24 -2.13 26.91
CA GLY A 343 -32.45 -1.30 26.75
C GLY A 343 -33.02 -1.34 25.34
N ARG A 344 -34.28 -1.81 25.25
CA ARG A 344 -35.27 -1.77 24.15
C ARG A 344 -34.79 -1.48 22.73
#